data_AF-A0A1T4SL69-F1
#
_entry.id   AF-A0A1T4SL69-F1
#
_cell.length_a   1.000
_cell.length_b   1.000
_cell.length_c   1.000
_cell.angle_alpha   90.00
_cell.angle_beta   90.00
_cell.angle_gamma   90.00
#
_symmetry.space_group_name_H-M   'P 1'
#
loop_
_entity.id
_entity.type
_entity.pdbx_description
1 polymer ?
#
loop_
_entity_poly.entity_id
_entity_poly.type
_entity_poly.pdbx_seq_one_letter_code
_entity_poly.pdbx_strand_id
1 'polypeptide(L)'
;MIGKAIERMDKAAFSLKALSPAALGVALVLIERKVPAWLALAAAALAVCIYWYLDAQYLGRERAFRKLYDRVRKGELDDDPYVMDVAAVFGEQPVWSCLKAGAVIGVHGATLLLLGIAFIALSLLKT
;
A
#
# COMPACT_ATOMS: atom_id res chain seq x y z
N MET A 1 -23.65 -4.87 -6.46
CA MET A 1 -22.73 -4.02 -7.27
C MET A 1 -21.57 -3.47 -6.46
N ILE A 2 -21.79 -2.91 -5.26
CA ILE A 2 -20.74 -2.40 -4.36
C ILE A 2 -19.70 -3.46 -3.98
N GLY A 3 -20.12 -4.71 -3.74
CA GLY A 3 -19.19 -5.82 -3.45
C GLY A 3 -18.11 -6.05 -4.52
N LYS A 4 -18.44 -5.88 -5.82
CA LYS A 4 -17.47 -6.00 -6.91
C LYS A 4 -16.44 -4.85 -6.90
N ALA A 5 -16.86 -3.65 -6.48
CA ALA A 5 -15.95 -2.51 -6.36
C ALA A 5 -14.94 -2.73 -5.21
N ILE A 6 -15.43 -3.24 -4.08
CA ILE A 6 -14.60 -3.62 -2.93
C ILE A 6 -13.63 -4.75 -3.31
N GLU A 7 -14.11 -5.80 -3.98
CA GLU A 7 -13.27 -6.91 -4.44
C GLU A 7 -12.16 -6.44 -5.39
N ARG A 8 -12.46 -5.49 -6.29
CA ARG A 8 -11.45 -4.89 -7.17
C ARG A 8 -10.39 -4.11 -6.39
N MET A 9 -10.77 -3.42 -5.31
CA MET A 9 -9.83 -2.70 -4.45
C MET A 9 -8.96 -3.65 -3.63
N ASP A 10 -9.54 -4.72 -3.08
CA ASP A 10 -8.82 -5.75 -2.35
C ASP A 10 -7.78 -6.45 -3.25
N LYS A 11 -8.16 -6.82 -4.49
CA LYS A 11 -7.22 -7.37 -5.48
C LYS A 11 -6.07 -6.42 -5.80
N ALA A 12 -6.36 -5.12 -5.99
CA ALA A 12 -5.33 -4.13 -6.25
C ALA A 12 -4.38 -3.95 -5.05
N ALA A 13 -4.93 -3.91 -3.83
CA ALA A 13 -4.18 -3.85 -2.59
C ALA A 13 -3.29 -5.10 -2.39
N PHE A 14 -3.80 -6.28 -2.72
CA PHE A 14 -3.04 -7.52 -2.67
C PHE A 14 -1.88 -7.53 -3.67
N SER A 15 -2.10 -7.08 -4.91
CA SER A 15 -1.04 -6.94 -5.91
C SER A 15 0.09 -6.02 -5.44
N LEU A 16 -0.24 -4.89 -4.80
CA LEU A 16 0.77 -3.98 -4.24
C LEU A 16 1.56 -4.59 -3.09
N LYS A 17 0.90 -5.37 -2.22
CA LYS A 17 1.57 -6.11 -1.14
C LYS A 17 2.57 -7.13 -1.68
N ALA A 18 2.22 -7.84 -2.75
CA ALA A 18 3.12 -8.78 -3.41
C ALA A 18 4.32 -8.09 -4.10
N LEU A 19 4.13 -6.86 -4.58
CA LEU A 19 5.18 -6.10 -5.29
C LEU A 19 6.29 -5.60 -4.36
N SER A 20 6.02 -5.44 -3.06
CA SER A 20 7.02 -4.99 -2.09
C SER A 20 8.15 -6.00 -1.87
N PRO A 21 7.90 -7.27 -1.48
CA PRO A 21 8.95 -8.29 -1.43
C PRO A 21 9.63 -8.52 -2.80
N ALA A 22 8.89 -8.39 -3.90
CA ALA A 22 9.47 -8.49 -5.24
C ALA A 22 10.52 -7.39 -5.50
N ALA A 23 10.31 -6.17 -5.01
CA ALA A 23 11.28 -5.08 -5.13
C ALA A 23 12.61 -5.40 -4.43
N LEU A 24 12.57 -6.11 -3.29
CA LEU A 24 13.78 -6.62 -2.64
C LEU A 24 14.51 -7.63 -3.54
N GLY A 25 13.78 -8.57 -4.13
CA GLY A 25 14.36 -9.54 -5.09
C GLY A 25 15.04 -8.86 -6.28
N VAL A 26 14.37 -7.86 -6.88
CA VAL A 26 14.94 -7.05 -7.97
C VAL A 26 16.21 -6.33 -7.52
N ALA A 27 16.23 -5.76 -6.31
CA ALA A 27 17.43 -5.10 -5.77
C ALA A 27 18.62 -6.06 -5.68
N LEU A 28 18.41 -7.28 -5.19
CA LEU A 28 19.45 -8.31 -5.07
C LEU A 28 20.00 -8.71 -6.44
N VAL A 29 19.12 -8.90 -7.43
CA VAL A 29 19.54 -9.20 -8.82
C VAL A 29 20.34 -8.04 -9.42
N LEU A 30 19.95 -6.79 -9.19
CA LEU A 30 20.71 -5.62 -9.66
C LEU A 30 22.10 -5.55 -9.03
N ILE A 31 22.22 -5.89 -7.74
CA ILE A 31 23.51 -5.97 -7.05
C ILE A 31 24.41 -7.03 -7.69
N GLU A 32 23.87 -8.22 -7.99
CA GLU A 32 24.59 -9.28 -8.68
C GLU A 32 25.09 -8.83 -10.06
N ARG A 33 24.28 -8.04 -10.77
CA ARG A 33 24.60 -7.39 -12.05
C ARG A 33 25.56 -6.19 -11.94
N LYS A 34 26.24 -6.04 -10.81
CA LYS A 34 27.26 -5.00 -10.54
C LYS A 34 26.71 -3.57 -10.44
N VAL A 35 25.40 -3.38 -10.28
CA VAL A 35 24.85 -2.07 -9.90
C VAL A 35 25.31 -1.73 -8.47
N PRO A 36 25.70 -0.48 -8.18
CA PRO A 36 26.08 -0.10 -6.82
C PRO A 36 24.98 -0.45 -5.81
N ALA A 37 25.33 -1.21 -4.78
CA ALA A 37 24.35 -1.74 -3.84
C ALA A 37 23.50 -0.67 -3.13
N TRP A 38 24.13 0.46 -2.79
CA TRP A 38 23.42 1.60 -2.21
C TRP A 38 22.31 2.12 -3.13
N LEU A 39 22.56 2.17 -4.45
CA LEU A 39 21.61 2.65 -5.45
C LEU A 39 20.49 1.64 -5.66
N ALA A 40 20.82 0.35 -5.79
CA ALA A 40 19.83 -0.71 -5.96
C ALA A 40 18.87 -0.82 -4.76
N LEU A 41 19.42 -0.76 -3.54
CA LEU A 41 18.62 -0.81 -2.31
C LEU A 41 17.81 0.48 -2.09
N ALA A 42 18.36 1.65 -2.38
CA ALA A 42 17.62 2.91 -2.29
C ALA A 42 16.45 2.98 -3.28
N ALA A 43 16.66 2.51 -4.52
CA ALA A 43 15.60 2.43 -5.52
C ALA A 43 14.48 1.48 -5.08
N ALA A 44 14.82 0.32 -4.52
CA ALA A 44 13.84 -0.62 -3.99
C ALA A 44 13.10 -0.05 -2.77
N ALA A 45 13.79 0.62 -1.85
CA ALA A 45 13.15 1.28 -0.71
C ALA A 45 12.16 2.36 -1.16
N LEU A 46 12.53 3.18 -2.15
CA LEU A 46 11.63 4.17 -2.75
C LEU A 46 10.40 3.52 -3.38
N ALA A 47 10.58 2.43 -4.14
CA ALA A 47 9.48 1.69 -4.75
C ALA A 47 8.52 1.13 -3.68
N VAL A 48 9.05 0.53 -2.61
CA VAL A 48 8.24 0.02 -1.48
C VAL A 48 7.48 1.15 -0.79
N CYS A 49 8.08 2.31 -0.58
CA CYS A 49 7.38 3.48 -0.02
C CYS A 49 6.19 3.91 -0.91
N ILE A 50 6.36 3.90 -2.23
CA ILE A 50 5.27 4.20 -3.18
C ILE A 50 4.18 3.14 -3.09
N TYR A 51 4.54 1.84 -3.08
CA TYR A 51 3.56 0.76 -2.96
C TYR A 51 2.79 0.81 -1.63
N TRP A 52 3.47 1.15 -0.54
CA TRP A 52 2.86 1.33 0.78
C TRP A 52 1.84 2.47 0.77
N TYR A 53 2.21 3.61 0.19
CA TYR A 53 1.30 4.74 0.05
C TYR A 53 0.06 4.38 -0.79
N LEU A 54 0.25 3.74 -1.94
CA LEU A 54 -0.85 3.32 -2.80
C LEU A 54 -1.77 2.31 -2.10
N ASP A 55 -1.20 1.35 -1.36
CA ASP A 55 -1.95 0.35 -0.62
C ASP A 55 -2.82 1.00 0.48
N ALA A 56 -2.27 1.99 1.18
CA ALA A 56 -3.03 2.78 2.15
C ALA A 56 -4.19 3.56 1.49
N GLN A 57 -4.00 4.06 0.26
CA GLN A 57 -5.06 4.71 -0.51
C GLN A 57 -6.18 3.73 -0.90
N TYR A 58 -5.84 2.51 -1.33
CA TYR A 58 -6.85 1.48 -1.60
C TYR A 58 -7.65 1.11 -0.34
N LEU A 59 -6.97 0.94 0.79
CA LEU A 59 -7.63 0.67 2.08
C LEU A 59 -8.53 1.83 2.53
N GLY A 60 -8.09 3.07 2.33
CA GLY A 60 -8.88 4.26 2.64
C GLY A 60 -10.18 4.30 1.85
N ARG A 61 -10.11 4.05 0.54
CA ARG A 61 -11.29 4.00 -0.34
C ARG A 61 -12.22 2.85 0.01
N GLU A 62 -11.68 1.67 0.33
CA GLU A 62 -12.50 0.52 0.76
C GLU A 62 -13.31 0.86 2.02
N ARG A 63 -12.67 1.46 3.04
CA ARG A 63 -13.35 1.90 4.27
C ARG A 63 -14.42 2.93 3.98
N ALA A 64 -14.16 3.86 3.06
CA ALA A 64 -15.12 4.88 2.65
C ALA A 64 -16.35 4.25 1.96
N PHE A 65 -16.14 3.29 1.06
CA PHE A 65 -17.26 2.55 0.44
C PHE A 65 -18.09 1.75 1.44
N ARG A 66 -17.46 1.08 2.42
CA ARG A 66 -18.18 0.36 3.48
C ARG A 66 -19.06 1.32 4.30
N LYS A 67 -18.53 2.48 4.68
CA LYS A 67 -19.31 3.50 5.40
C LYS A 67 -20.44 4.10 4.56
N LEU A 68 -20.22 4.37 3.27
CA LEU A 68 -21.27 4.83 2.35
C LEU A 68 -22.42 3.82 2.29
N TYR A 69 -22.09 2.53 2.15
CA TYR A 69 -23.08 1.45 2.18
C TYR A 69 -23.87 1.42 3.50
N ASP A 70 -23.18 1.56 4.64
CA ASP A 70 -23.84 1.61 5.95
C ASP A 70 -24.82 2.79 6.08
N ARG A 71 -24.48 3.97 5.53
CA ARG A 71 -25.37 5.14 5.52
C ARG A 71 -26.60 4.92 4.64
N VAL A 72 -26.42 4.39 3.42
CA VAL A 72 -27.53 4.02 2.52
C VAL A 72 -28.46 3.04 3.22
N ARG A 73 -27.91 1.99 3.86
CA ARG A 73 -28.69 0.98 4.58
C ARG A 73 -29.53 1.55 5.71
N LYS A 74 -29.06 2.61 6.37
CA LYS A 74 -29.75 3.27 7.48
C LYS A 74 -30.71 4.38 7.03
N GLY A 75 -30.77 4.71 5.74
CA GLY A 75 -31.58 5.82 5.23
C GLY A 75 -31.03 7.20 5.61
N GLU A 76 -29.73 7.31 5.88
CA GLU A 76 -29.06 8.56 6.32
C GLU A 76 -28.58 9.45 5.14
N LEU A 77 -29.19 9.29 3.97
CA LEU A 77 -28.87 10.03 2.75
C LEU A 77 -30.16 10.63 2.21
N ASP A 78 -30.21 11.98 2.16
CA ASP A 78 -31.31 12.74 1.56
C ASP A 78 -31.18 12.83 0.03
N ASP A 79 -29.99 12.58 -0.52
CA ASP A 79 -29.67 12.58 -1.95
C ASP A 79 -29.87 11.20 -2.62
N ASP A 80 -29.80 11.18 -3.96
CA ASP A 80 -29.92 9.96 -4.78
C ASP A 80 -28.99 8.83 -4.27
N PRO A 81 -29.56 7.71 -3.76
CA PRO A 81 -28.79 6.62 -3.16
C PRO A 81 -27.91 5.85 -4.16
N TYR A 82 -28.05 6.12 -5.47
CA TYR A 82 -27.24 5.52 -6.52
C TYR A 82 -25.99 6.34 -6.86
N VAL A 83 -25.86 7.57 -6.35
CA VAL A 83 -24.67 8.40 -6.54
C VAL A 83 -23.53 7.87 -5.67
N MET A 84 -22.48 7.37 -6.32
CA MET A 84 -21.27 6.84 -5.64
C MET A 84 -20.21 7.93 -5.42
N ASP A 85 -20.62 9.08 -4.90
CA ASP A 85 -19.67 10.15 -4.56
C ASP A 85 -19.03 9.91 -3.20
N VAL A 86 -17.91 9.19 -3.21
CA VAL A 86 -17.16 8.91 -1.99
C VAL A 86 -16.41 10.14 -1.46
N ALA A 87 -16.14 11.13 -2.33
CA ALA A 87 -15.37 12.32 -2.00
C ALA A 87 -16.23 13.35 -1.26
N ALA A 88 -17.44 13.62 -1.77
CA ALA A 88 -18.38 14.55 -1.13
C ALA A 88 -18.90 14.03 0.23
N VAL A 89 -18.99 12.72 0.41
CA VAL A 89 -19.60 12.12 1.60
C VAL A 89 -18.60 11.94 2.76
N PHE A 90 -17.31 11.74 2.49
CA PHE A 90 -16.35 11.37 3.54
C PHE A 90 -15.07 12.19 3.62
N GLY A 91 -14.80 13.08 2.66
CA GLY A 91 -13.46 13.65 2.51
C GLY A 91 -12.40 12.56 2.33
N GLU A 92 -11.13 12.95 2.22
CA GLU A 92 -10.05 11.96 2.20
C GLU A 92 -10.00 11.23 3.55
N GLN A 93 -10.26 9.92 3.58
CA GLN A 93 -9.91 9.11 4.76
C GLN A 93 -8.42 9.34 5.03
N PRO A 94 -8.01 9.65 6.28
CA PRO A 94 -6.63 10.03 6.55
C PRO A 94 -5.71 8.87 6.15
N VAL A 95 -4.96 9.08 5.06
CA VAL A 95 -4.04 8.10 4.48
C VAL A 95 -3.06 7.61 5.55
N TRP A 96 -2.67 8.50 6.45
CA TRP A 96 -1.84 8.22 7.63
C TRP A 96 -2.38 7.13 8.54
N SER A 97 -3.69 7.11 8.79
CA SER A 97 -4.34 6.06 9.60
C SER A 97 -4.41 4.72 8.86
N CYS A 98 -4.36 4.75 7.53
CA CYS A 98 -4.34 3.55 6.69
C CYS A 98 -2.92 2.99 6.53
N LEU A 99 -1.89 3.86 6.46
CA LEU A 99 -0.48 3.47 6.45
C LEU A 99 -0.09 2.66 7.69
N LYS A 100 -0.62 3.04 8.86
CA LYS A 100 -0.39 2.38 10.15
C LYS A 100 -1.27 1.15 10.40
N ALA A 101 -2.16 0.79 9.47
CA ALA A 101 -3.01 -0.38 9.63
C ALA A 101 -2.14 -1.64 9.67
N GLY A 102 -2.40 -2.55 10.62
CA GLY A 102 -1.57 -3.73 10.88
C GLY A 102 -1.24 -4.57 9.64
N ALA A 103 -2.23 -4.81 8.77
CA ALA A 103 -2.04 -5.57 7.53
C ALA A 103 -1.16 -4.85 6.49
N VAL A 104 -1.11 -3.52 6.52
CA VAL A 104 -0.33 -2.70 5.59
C VAL A 104 1.10 -2.55 6.11
N ILE A 105 1.27 -2.13 7.37
CA ILE A 105 2.59 -1.97 8.00
C ILE A 105 3.33 -3.31 8.12
N GLY A 106 2.61 -4.42 8.33
CA GLY A 106 3.22 -5.73 8.45
C GLY A 106 3.99 -6.16 7.21
N VAL A 107 3.44 -5.91 6.01
CA VAL A 107 4.09 -6.31 4.74
C VAL A 107 5.14 -5.31 4.30
N HIS A 108 4.74 -4.04 4.15
CA HIS A 108 5.62 -3.00 3.62
C HIS A 108 6.73 -2.63 4.62
N GLY A 109 6.38 -2.55 5.90
CA GLY A 109 7.34 -2.29 6.98
C GLY A 109 8.36 -3.42 7.14
N ALA A 110 7.93 -4.69 7.08
CA ALA A 110 8.88 -5.82 7.11
C ALA A 110 9.82 -5.80 5.89
N THR A 111 9.30 -5.46 4.70
CA THR A 111 10.13 -5.35 3.49
C THR A 111 11.18 -4.24 3.62
N LEU A 112 10.80 -3.05 4.13
CA LEU A 112 11.76 -1.97 4.38
C LEU A 112 12.80 -2.34 5.45
N LEU A 113 12.38 -3.04 6.51
CA LEU A 113 13.28 -3.54 7.53
C LEU A 113 14.30 -4.52 6.94
N LEU A 114 13.88 -5.44 6.07
CA LEU A 114 14.78 -6.35 5.36
C LEU A 114 15.74 -5.62 4.43
N LEU A 115 15.29 -4.60 3.70
CA LEU A 115 16.15 -3.74 2.88
C LEU A 115 17.21 -3.02 3.73
N GLY A 116 16.83 -2.52 4.91
CA GLY A 116 17.75 -1.90 5.86
C GLY A 116 18.80 -2.88 6.40
N ILE A 117 18.38 -4.10 6.77
CA ILE A 117 19.31 -5.17 7.18
C ILE A 117 20.28 -5.51 6.04
N ALA A 118 19.78 -5.67 4.82
CA ALA A 118 20.62 -5.95 3.65
C ALA A 118 21.65 -4.85 3.40
N PHE A 119 21.26 -3.58 3.55
CA PHE A 119 22.16 -2.44 3.42
C PHE A 119 23.29 -2.48 4.46
N ILE A 120 22.95 -2.71 5.73
CA ILE A 120 23.93 -2.78 6.82
C ILE A 120 24.87 -3.97 6.61
N ALA A 121 24.33 -5.16 6.31
CA ALA A 121 25.14 -6.36 6.09
C ALA A 121 26.15 -6.16 4.95
N LEU A 122 25.72 -5.59 3.82
CA LEU A 122 26.61 -5.32 2.69
C LEU A 122 27.65 -4.23 2.98
N SER A 123 27.33 -3.26 3.84
CA SER A 123 28.30 -2.24 4.27
C SER A 123 29.40 -2.82 5.17
N LEU A 124 29.06 -3.78 6.04
CA LEU A 124 30.01 -4.48 6.92
C LEU A 124 30.87 -5.51 6.19
N LEU A 125 30.36 -6.09 5.09
CA LEU A 125 31.12 -7.02 4.24
C LEU A 125 32.14 -6.31 3.32
N LYS A 126 31.99 -5.00 3.13
CA LYS A 126 32.87 -4.18 2.28
C LYS A 126 34.02 -3.51 3.05
N THR A 127 33.98 -3.55 4.37
CA THR A 127 35.09 -3.19 5.28
C THR A 127 35.98 -4.39 5.52
#